data_AF-A0A1F9AKU6-F1
#
_entry.id   AF-A0A1F9AKU6-F1
#
_cell.length_a   1.000
_cell.length_b   1.000
_cell.length_c   1.000
_cell.angle_alpha   90.00
_cell.angle_beta   90.00
_cell.angle_gamma   90.00
#
_symmetry.space_group_name_H-M   'P 1'
#
loop_
_entity.id
_entity.type
_entity.pdbx_description
1 polymer ?
#
loop_
_entity_poly.entity_id
_entity_poly.type
_entity_poly.pdbx_seq_one_letter_code
_entity_poly.pdbx_strand_id
1 'polypeptide(L)'
;MDLRVFNQLLAAAVKNGASDVHLKVGAPPMFRIHGELREIKAPRLQPEDTQAVVLNLLHSDELKAAIEKLRDHDTSYVLPDVGRFRVNIFRQRGSFAVILRIIPLEIPSFEQLGLPPVLETIAQNERGLILVTGVTGSGKSSTLAAIIGYINQHRKKHILTIEDPIEFVHQDIKSSVSQREIGPDTGDFAIALRAALRQDPDIILVGEIRDRETVDIALKAAETGHLVLSTLHTTDAPKTVNRLIGLFPMEEQNVVRMRVAESLQSIISQRLLPKKDGKGRAVAAEVMVTTMSIVECIKVEEKTPEIHEHMEKGRDMYGMQTFDQHLSDLYRADVITLEVAKSAASNPSDFERALHFE
;
A
#
# COMPACT_ATOMS: atom_id res chain seq x y z
N MET A 1 -12.07 -5.45 31.73
CA MET A 1 -13.03 -5.43 30.62
C MET A 1 -13.05 -6.82 30.03
N ASP A 2 -14.19 -7.51 30.06
CA ASP A 2 -14.30 -8.82 29.44
C ASP A 2 -14.32 -8.72 27.91
N LEU A 3 -14.05 -9.85 27.24
CA LEU A 3 -13.95 -9.94 25.79
C LEU A 3 -15.26 -9.55 25.07
N ARG A 4 -16.42 -9.83 25.67
CA ARG A 4 -17.72 -9.51 25.07
C ARG A 4 -17.95 -8.00 25.03
N VAL A 5 -17.67 -7.30 26.13
CA VAL A 5 -17.76 -5.84 26.21
C VAL A 5 -16.76 -5.19 25.27
N PHE A 6 -15.53 -5.72 25.21
CA PHE A 6 -14.51 -5.26 24.26
C PHE A 6 -14.99 -5.38 22.81
N ASN A 7 -15.53 -6.52 22.41
CA ASN A 7 -16.02 -6.73 21.04
C ASN A 7 -17.22 -5.83 20.71
N GLN A 8 -18.13 -5.61 21.66
CA GLN A 8 -19.25 -4.68 21.47
C GLN A 8 -18.76 -3.23 21.29
N LEU A 9 -17.72 -2.83 22.02
CA LEU A 9 -17.10 -1.51 21.86
C LEU A 9 -16.50 -1.34 20.46
N LEU A 10 -15.80 -2.35 19.94
CA LEU A 10 -15.23 -2.32 18.60
C LEU A 10 -16.31 -2.29 17.51
N ALA A 11 -17.37 -3.08 17.65
CA ALA A 11 -18.52 -3.03 16.75
C ALA A 11 -19.20 -1.67 16.75
N ALA A 12 -19.35 -1.05 17.93
CA ALA A 12 -19.86 0.31 18.04
C ALA A 12 -18.93 1.34 17.37
N ALA A 13 -17.60 1.19 17.50
CA ALA A 13 -16.65 2.08 16.86
C ALA A 13 -16.79 2.07 15.33
N VAL A 14 -16.83 0.88 14.72
CA VAL A 14 -17.02 0.72 13.27
C VAL A 14 -18.36 1.30 12.83
N LYS A 15 -19.45 0.98 13.53
CA LYS A 15 -20.79 1.50 13.21
C LYS A 15 -20.89 3.04 13.26
N ASN A 16 -20.11 3.68 14.13
CA ASN A 16 -20.07 5.14 14.25
C ASN A 16 -19.04 5.81 13.33
N GLY A 17 -18.41 5.06 12.42
CA GLY A 17 -17.42 5.59 11.47
C GLY A 17 -16.14 6.08 12.16
N ALA A 18 -15.75 5.46 13.27
CA ALA A 18 -14.48 5.79 13.93
C ALA A 18 -13.30 5.36 13.05
N SER A 19 -12.20 6.12 13.09
CA SER A 19 -10.91 5.71 12.51
C SER A 19 -10.06 4.94 13.50
N ASP A 20 -10.11 5.33 14.78
CA ASP A 20 -9.29 4.76 15.85
C ASP A 20 -10.10 4.62 17.15
N VAL A 21 -9.82 3.58 17.92
CA VAL A 21 -10.32 3.34 19.28
C VAL A 21 -9.16 3.48 20.25
N HIS A 22 -9.31 4.34 21.25
CA HIS A 22 -8.29 4.59 22.27
C HIS A 22 -8.76 4.06 23.63
N LEU A 23 -7.95 3.18 24.23
CA LEU A 23 -8.19 2.59 25.54
C LEU A 23 -7.01 2.94 26.45
N LYS A 24 -7.27 3.74 27.48
CA LYS A 24 -6.25 4.14 28.47
C LYS A 24 -6.83 4.25 29.86
N VAL A 25 -6.04 3.88 30.86
CA VAL A 25 -6.44 3.98 32.27
C VAL A 25 -6.78 5.43 32.65
N GLY A 26 -7.85 5.58 33.45
CA GLY A 26 -8.31 6.86 33.98
C GLY A 26 -9.23 7.66 33.05
N ALA A 27 -9.46 7.19 31.83
CA ALA A 27 -10.38 7.76 30.85
C ALA A 27 -11.43 6.72 30.41
N PRO A 28 -12.62 7.16 29.97
CA PRO A 28 -13.50 6.26 29.23
C PRO A 28 -12.85 5.86 27.89
N PRO A 29 -13.31 4.77 27.25
CA PRO A 29 -13.02 4.52 25.85
C PRO A 29 -13.32 5.75 24.98
N MET A 30 -12.43 6.06 24.04
CA MET A 30 -12.61 7.18 23.11
C MET A 30 -12.54 6.69 21.67
N PHE A 31 -13.38 7.27 20.82
CA PHE A 31 -13.31 7.06 19.37
C PHE A 31 -12.77 8.31 18.70
N ARG A 32 -11.89 8.13 17.70
CA ARG A 32 -11.56 9.21 16.77
C ARG A 32 -12.57 9.20 15.64
N ILE A 33 -13.37 10.27 15.51
CA ILE A 33 -14.37 10.42 14.46
C ILE A 33 -14.11 11.75 13.76
N HIS A 34 -13.90 11.72 12.45
CA HIS A 34 -13.53 12.90 11.65
C HIS A 34 -12.32 13.68 12.21
N GLY A 35 -11.32 12.96 12.73
CA GLY A 35 -10.09 13.54 13.28
C GLY A 35 -10.14 13.92 14.75
N GLU A 36 -11.34 14.05 15.34
CA GLU A 36 -11.54 14.46 16.73
C GLU A 36 -11.73 13.27 17.67
N LEU A 37 -11.12 13.32 18.86
CA LEU A 37 -11.38 12.32 19.91
C LEU A 37 -12.66 12.63 20.65
N ARG A 38 -13.53 11.63 20.75
CA ARG A 38 -14.83 11.72 21.43
C ARG A 38 -14.93 10.62 22.48
N GLU A 39 -15.23 11.02 23.71
CA GLU A 39 -15.49 10.08 24.80
C GLU A 39 -16.81 9.34 24.55
N ILE A 40 -16.77 8.02 24.74
CA ILE A 40 -17.97 7.20 24.67
C ILE A 40 -18.53 7.04 26.07
N LYS A 41 -19.86 7.00 26.18
CA LYS A 41 -20.55 6.85 27.46
C LYS A 41 -20.32 5.44 28.01
N ALA A 42 -19.22 5.30 28.75
CA ALA A 42 -18.80 4.08 29.42
C ALA A 42 -17.98 4.45 30.68
N PRO A 43 -17.84 3.53 31.65
CA PRO A 43 -17.00 3.76 32.82
C PRO A 43 -15.54 4.07 32.45
N ARG A 44 -14.85 4.79 33.32
CA ARG A 44 -13.40 5.01 33.19
C ARG A 44 -12.66 3.69 33.37
N LEU A 45 -11.73 3.41 32.46
CA LEU A 45 -10.93 2.19 32.47
C LEU A 45 -9.97 2.17 33.66
N GLN A 46 -9.91 1.04 34.34
CA GLN A 46 -8.95 0.72 35.38
C GLN A 46 -7.75 -0.06 34.81
N PRO A 47 -6.62 -0.18 35.55
CA PRO A 47 -5.47 -0.97 35.11
C PRO A 47 -5.84 -2.39 34.66
N GLU A 48 -6.71 -3.06 35.43
CA GLU A 48 -7.17 -4.42 35.18
C GLU A 48 -7.98 -4.51 33.88
N ASP A 49 -8.68 -3.44 33.49
CA ASP A 49 -9.41 -3.39 32.23
C ASP A 49 -8.48 -3.43 31.03
N THR A 50 -7.46 -2.56 31.03
CA THR A 50 -6.50 -2.46 29.93
C THR A 50 -5.62 -3.71 29.84
N GLN A 51 -5.24 -4.29 30.98
CA GLN A 51 -4.48 -5.54 31.01
C GLN A 51 -5.30 -6.72 30.46
N ALA A 52 -6.58 -6.82 30.81
CA ALA A 52 -7.47 -7.85 30.26
C ALA A 52 -7.63 -7.69 28.74
N VAL A 53 -7.76 -6.46 28.24
CA VAL A 53 -7.79 -6.21 26.78
C VAL A 53 -6.49 -6.67 26.12
N VAL A 54 -5.32 -6.29 26.66
CA VAL A 54 -4.02 -6.72 26.12
C VAL A 54 -3.89 -8.24 26.08
N LEU A 55 -4.31 -8.96 27.12
CA LEU A 55 -4.25 -10.44 27.14
C LEU A 55 -5.12 -11.09 26.04
N ASN A 56 -6.22 -10.45 25.65
CA ASN A 56 -7.06 -10.91 24.53
C ASN A 56 -6.46 -10.57 23.16
N LEU A 57 -5.57 -9.58 23.08
CA LEU A 57 -4.95 -9.11 21.85
C LEU A 57 -3.64 -9.82 21.50
N LEU A 58 -2.95 -10.40 22.49
CA LEU A 58 -1.71 -11.13 22.26
C LEU A 58 -2.00 -12.53 21.70
N HIS A 59 -1.37 -12.87 20.57
CA HIS A 59 -1.59 -14.16 19.89
C HIS A 59 -0.73 -15.31 20.42
N SER A 60 0.39 -15.02 21.09
CA SER A 60 1.33 -16.02 21.61
C SER A 60 1.23 -16.18 23.12
N ASP A 61 1.20 -17.43 23.59
CA ASP A 61 1.24 -17.75 25.03
C ASP A 61 2.56 -17.31 25.68
N GLU A 62 3.65 -17.27 24.92
CA GLU A 62 4.93 -16.72 25.39
C GLU A 62 4.83 -15.21 25.68
N LEU A 63 4.20 -14.45 24.78
CA LEU A 63 3.97 -13.02 24.98
C LEU A 63 3.03 -12.77 26.16
N LYS A 64 1.97 -13.57 26.31
CA LYS A 64 1.06 -13.49 27.47
C LYS A 64 1.80 -13.78 28.78
N ALA A 65 2.64 -14.81 28.80
CA ALA A 65 3.46 -15.13 29.97
C ALA A 65 4.48 -14.02 30.29
N ALA A 66 4.97 -13.31 29.27
CA ALA A 66 5.91 -12.20 29.39
C ALA A 66 5.26 -10.81 29.50
N ILE A 67 3.94 -10.72 29.75
CA ILE A 67 3.19 -9.45 29.71
C ILE A 67 3.78 -8.35 30.61
N GLU A 68 4.37 -8.71 31.75
CA GLU A 68 5.00 -7.73 32.65
C GLU A 68 6.22 -7.03 32.03
N LYS A 69 6.90 -7.68 31.09
CA LYS A 69 8.04 -7.14 30.35
C LYS A 69 7.61 -6.40 29.09
N LEU A 70 6.38 -6.57 28.63
CA LEU A 70 5.86 -5.92 27.42
C LEU A 70 5.83 -4.40 27.60
N ARG A 71 6.55 -3.68 26.74
CA ARG A 71 6.62 -2.21 26.74
C ARG A 71 5.85 -1.62 25.59
N ASP A 72 6.15 -2.11 24.39
CA ASP A 72 5.56 -1.69 23.12
C ASP A 72 5.40 -2.94 22.24
N HIS A 73 4.25 -3.07 21.59
CA HIS A 73 3.96 -4.21 20.72
C HIS A 73 2.90 -3.84 19.68
N ASP A 74 3.22 -4.06 18.41
CA ASP A 74 2.26 -3.98 17.31
C ASP A 74 1.71 -5.36 17.00
N THR A 75 0.40 -5.44 16.78
CA THR A 75 -0.30 -6.66 16.38
C THR A 75 -1.57 -6.31 15.61
N SER A 76 -2.32 -7.33 15.20
CA SER A 76 -3.61 -7.18 14.55
C SER A 76 -4.70 -7.93 15.32
N TYR A 77 -5.94 -7.48 15.23
CA TYR A 77 -7.11 -8.14 15.81
C TYR A 77 -8.22 -8.23 14.77
N VAL A 78 -8.80 -9.41 14.60
CA VAL A 78 -9.92 -9.63 13.68
C VAL A 78 -11.16 -9.91 14.53
N LEU A 79 -12.19 -9.09 14.33
CA LEU A 79 -13.51 -9.32 14.89
C LEU A 79 -14.44 -9.79 13.76
N PRO A 80 -14.88 -11.07 13.77
CA PRO A 80 -15.79 -11.60 12.76
C PRO A 80 -17.00 -10.69 12.53
N ASP A 81 -17.39 -10.52 11.27
CA ASP A 81 -18.52 -9.70 10.80
C ASP A 81 -18.44 -8.19 11.11
N VAL A 82 -17.35 -7.72 11.75
CA VAL A 82 -17.18 -6.31 12.11
C VAL A 82 -16.00 -5.69 11.36
N GLY A 83 -14.82 -6.32 11.40
CA GLY A 83 -13.64 -5.77 10.76
C GLY A 83 -12.32 -6.25 11.33
N ARG A 84 -11.23 -5.81 10.68
CA ARG A 84 -9.86 -5.97 11.15
C ARG A 84 -9.40 -4.69 11.82
N PHE A 85 -8.52 -4.82 12.80
CA PHE A 85 -7.97 -3.72 13.57
C PHE A 85 -6.46 -3.87 13.62
N ARG A 86 -5.72 -2.79 13.32
CA ARG A 86 -4.29 -2.70 13.66
C ARG A 86 -4.17 -2.19 15.08
N VAL A 87 -3.39 -2.89 15.90
CA VAL A 87 -3.36 -2.71 17.34
C VAL A 87 -1.95 -2.30 17.74
N ASN A 88 -1.83 -1.14 18.38
CA ASN A 88 -0.61 -0.72 19.05
C ASN A 88 -0.83 -0.76 20.56
N ILE A 89 -0.04 -1.58 21.24
CA ILE A 89 -0.06 -1.76 22.69
C ILE A 89 1.20 -1.10 23.23
N PHE A 90 1.05 -0.22 24.22
CA PHE A 90 2.18 0.41 24.88
C PHE A 90 1.92 0.65 26.37
N ARG A 91 2.97 0.99 27.14
CA ARG A 91 2.82 1.39 28.55
C ARG A 91 2.84 2.91 28.71
N GLN A 92 1.92 3.43 29.53
CA GLN A 92 1.98 4.79 30.05
C GLN A 92 1.79 4.80 31.56
N ARG A 93 2.64 5.53 32.29
CA ARG A 93 2.52 5.74 33.75
C ARG A 93 2.32 4.43 34.56
N GLY A 94 2.95 3.34 34.12
CA GLY A 94 2.87 2.03 34.77
C GLY A 94 1.74 1.11 34.30
N SER A 95 0.77 1.60 33.52
CA SER A 95 -0.35 0.80 33.01
C SER A 95 -0.33 0.66 31.49
N PHE A 96 -1.10 -0.28 30.96
CA PHE A 96 -1.27 -0.43 29.51
C PHE A 96 -2.15 0.67 28.92
N ALA A 97 -1.84 1.03 27.68
CA ALA A 97 -2.68 1.77 26.77
C ALA A 97 -2.72 1.02 25.43
N VAL A 98 -3.87 1.08 24.78
CA VAL A 98 -4.10 0.39 23.50
C VAL A 98 -4.75 1.36 22.53
N ILE A 99 -4.21 1.42 21.31
CA ILE A 99 -4.81 2.13 20.18
C ILE A 99 -5.14 1.09 19.11
N LEU A 100 -6.40 1.01 18.71
CA LEU A 100 -6.87 0.16 17.63
C LEU A 100 -7.29 1.02 16.45
N ARG A 101 -6.59 0.91 15.33
CA ARG A 101 -7.01 1.52 14.06
C ARG A 101 -7.91 0.55 13.31
N ILE A 102 -9.09 1.02 12.89
CA ILE A 102 -10.01 0.24 12.08
C ILE A 102 -9.45 0.12 10.67
N ILE A 103 -9.40 -1.11 10.16
CA ILE A 103 -8.97 -1.43 8.81
C ILE A 103 -10.23 -1.66 7.95
N PRO A 104 -10.42 -0.90 6.85
CA PRO A 104 -11.57 -1.06 5.96
C PRO A 104 -11.68 -2.49 5.40
N LEU A 105 -12.90 -3.02 5.37
CA LEU A 105 -13.19 -4.31 4.72
C LEU A 105 -13.45 -4.17 3.22
N GLU A 106 -13.96 -3.03 2.78
CA GLU A 106 -14.28 -2.80 1.38
C GLU A 106 -13.00 -2.47 0.61
N ILE A 107 -12.72 -3.30 -0.41
CA ILE A 107 -11.65 -3.03 -1.38
C ILE A 107 -12.17 -2.00 -2.37
N PRO A 108 -11.54 -0.82 -2.48
CA PRO A 108 -12.00 0.20 -3.41
C PRO A 108 -11.78 -0.24 -4.87
N SER A 109 -12.71 0.12 -5.76
CA SER A 109 -12.54 -0.08 -7.20
C SER A 109 -11.58 0.95 -7.81
N PHE A 110 -11.11 0.72 -9.04
CA PHE A 110 -10.28 1.68 -9.75
C PHE A 110 -10.98 3.03 -9.94
N GLU A 111 -12.27 3.01 -10.27
CA GLU A 111 -13.10 4.20 -10.46
C GLU A 111 -13.31 4.97 -9.15
N GLN A 112 -13.56 4.27 -8.03
CA GLN A 112 -13.69 4.89 -6.71
C GLN A 112 -12.40 5.60 -6.30
N LEU A 113 -11.24 5.07 -6.68
CA LEU A 113 -9.93 5.69 -6.45
C LEU A 113 -9.59 6.79 -7.46
N GLY A 114 -10.32 6.90 -8.56
CA GLY A 114 -10.00 7.80 -9.67
C GLY A 114 -8.70 7.41 -10.39
N LEU A 115 -8.44 6.10 -10.49
CA LEU A 115 -7.24 5.59 -11.15
C LEU A 115 -7.42 5.52 -12.68
N PRO A 116 -6.34 5.72 -13.47
CA PRO A 116 -6.41 5.63 -14.93
C PRO A 116 -6.88 4.25 -15.44
N PRO A 117 -7.69 4.16 -16.51
CA PRO A 117 -8.22 2.90 -17.04
C PRO A 117 -7.16 1.87 -17.44
N VAL A 118 -5.95 2.31 -17.82
CA VAL A 118 -4.83 1.43 -18.18
C VAL A 118 -4.46 0.43 -17.06
N LEU A 119 -4.82 0.73 -15.80
CA LEU A 119 -4.56 -0.18 -14.68
C LEU A 119 -5.33 -1.51 -14.81
N GLU A 120 -6.46 -1.54 -15.50
CA GLU A 120 -7.15 -2.79 -15.82
C GLU A 120 -6.31 -3.69 -16.73
N THR A 121 -5.73 -3.10 -17.78
CA THR A 121 -4.81 -3.81 -18.68
C THR A 121 -3.55 -4.26 -17.95
N ILE A 122 -3.01 -3.41 -17.07
CA ILE A 122 -1.83 -3.75 -16.24
C ILE A 122 -2.15 -4.94 -15.32
N ALA A 123 -3.32 -4.97 -14.70
CA ALA A 123 -3.76 -6.06 -13.81
C ALA A 123 -3.94 -7.41 -14.55
N GLN A 124 -4.10 -7.38 -15.88
CA GLN A 124 -4.23 -8.58 -16.70
C GLN A 124 -2.89 -9.23 -17.08
N ASN A 125 -1.75 -8.61 -16.76
CA ASN A 125 -0.44 -9.23 -17.00
C ASN A 125 -0.35 -10.62 -16.35
N GLU A 126 0.27 -11.57 -17.04
CA GLU A 126 0.40 -12.94 -16.54
C GLU A 126 1.64 -13.13 -15.67
N ARG A 127 2.69 -12.35 -15.94
CA ARG A 127 3.99 -12.44 -15.28
C ARG A 127 4.73 -11.12 -15.32
N GLY A 128 5.80 -11.02 -14.55
CA GLY A 128 6.67 -9.85 -14.51
C GLY A 128 6.46 -9.03 -13.23
N LEU A 129 7.07 -7.84 -13.18
CA LEU A 129 7.07 -6.97 -12.01
C LEU A 129 6.23 -5.71 -12.24
N ILE A 130 5.26 -5.45 -11.35
CA ILE A 130 4.47 -4.22 -11.29
C ILE A 130 4.83 -3.48 -10.01
N LEU A 131 5.14 -2.19 -10.13
CA LEU A 131 5.52 -1.36 -8.97
C LEU A 131 4.55 -0.21 -8.80
N VAL A 132 4.03 -0.05 -7.58
CA VAL A 132 3.28 1.14 -7.18
C VAL A 132 4.15 1.97 -6.26
N THR A 133 4.44 3.21 -6.65
CA THR A 133 5.42 4.06 -5.96
C THR A 133 4.83 5.38 -5.51
N GLY A 134 5.55 6.06 -4.62
CA GLY A 134 5.12 7.32 -4.02
C GLY A 134 5.51 7.40 -2.55
N VAL A 135 5.38 8.59 -1.98
CA VAL A 135 5.68 8.83 -0.56
C VAL A 135 4.71 8.08 0.36
N THR A 136 5.01 8.05 1.66
CA THR A 136 4.09 7.51 2.66
C THR A 136 2.74 8.22 2.59
N GLY A 137 1.66 7.44 2.56
CA GLY A 137 0.30 7.99 2.51
C GLY A 137 -0.14 8.50 1.12
N SER A 138 0.52 8.10 0.03
CA SER A 138 0.14 8.44 -1.35
C SER A 138 -0.93 7.52 -1.97
N GLY A 139 -1.47 6.54 -1.22
CA GLY A 139 -2.50 5.62 -1.73
C GLY A 139 -1.98 4.32 -2.34
N LYS A 140 -0.68 3.99 -2.18
CA LYS A 140 -0.06 2.77 -2.74
C LYS A 140 -0.80 1.49 -2.37
N SER A 141 -1.04 1.28 -1.06
CA SER A 141 -1.72 0.08 -0.56
C SER A 141 -3.15 -0.02 -1.08
N SER A 142 -3.87 1.11 -1.19
CA SER A 142 -5.23 1.14 -1.76
C SER A 142 -5.23 0.74 -3.24
N THR A 143 -4.23 1.20 -4.00
CA THR A 143 -4.08 0.86 -5.42
C THR A 143 -3.73 -0.61 -5.61
N LEU A 144 -2.79 -1.13 -4.82
CA LEU A 144 -2.46 -2.56 -4.86
C LEU A 144 -3.65 -3.43 -4.45
N ALA A 145 -4.40 -3.03 -3.42
CA ALA A 145 -5.63 -3.70 -3.04
C ALA A 145 -6.65 -3.67 -4.18
N ALA A 146 -6.81 -2.56 -4.89
CA ALA A 146 -7.69 -2.48 -6.06
C ALA A 146 -7.22 -3.41 -7.20
N ILE A 147 -5.91 -3.49 -7.47
CA ILE A 147 -5.34 -4.40 -8.47
C ILE A 147 -5.59 -5.87 -8.09
N ILE A 148 -5.28 -6.26 -6.85
CA ILE A 148 -5.54 -7.62 -6.34
C ILE A 148 -7.03 -7.93 -6.35
N GLY A 149 -7.87 -6.97 -5.95
CA GLY A 149 -9.33 -7.08 -5.97
C GLY A 149 -9.86 -7.33 -7.38
N TYR A 150 -9.39 -6.56 -8.37
CA TYR A 150 -9.73 -6.75 -9.77
C TYR A 150 -9.31 -8.15 -10.26
N ILE A 151 -8.09 -8.58 -9.98
CA ILE A 151 -7.61 -9.91 -10.38
C ILE A 151 -8.47 -11.01 -9.73
N ASN A 152 -8.75 -10.90 -8.43
CA ASN A 152 -9.55 -11.87 -7.70
C ASN A 152 -10.99 -12.00 -8.22
N GLN A 153 -11.56 -10.92 -8.77
CA GLN A 153 -12.90 -10.94 -9.38
C GLN A 153 -12.92 -11.49 -10.81
N HIS A 154 -11.78 -11.47 -11.53
CA HIS A 154 -11.74 -11.79 -12.96
C HIS A 154 -10.99 -13.09 -13.30
N ARG A 155 -10.04 -13.52 -12.46
CA ARG A 155 -9.13 -14.64 -12.75
C ARG A 155 -9.25 -15.73 -11.69
N LYS A 156 -8.90 -16.97 -12.07
CA LYS A 156 -8.82 -18.14 -11.18
C LYS A 156 -7.35 -18.44 -10.91
N LYS A 157 -6.80 -17.81 -9.87
CA LYS A 157 -5.37 -17.81 -9.57
C LYS A 157 -5.14 -18.04 -8.08
N HIS A 158 -3.92 -18.40 -7.70
CA HIS A 158 -3.45 -18.31 -6.33
C HIS A 158 -2.71 -16.99 -6.14
N ILE A 159 -3.24 -16.14 -5.27
CA ILE A 159 -2.67 -14.85 -4.90
C ILE A 159 -2.08 -14.99 -3.50
N LEU A 160 -0.79 -14.71 -3.36
CA LEU A 160 -0.11 -14.71 -2.08
C LEU A 160 0.40 -13.31 -1.74
N THR A 161 0.00 -12.75 -0.60
CA THR A 161 0.47 -11.43 -0.14
C THR A 161 1.37 -11.57 1.07
N ILE A 162 2.40 -10.71 1.15
CA ILE A 162 3.32 -10.58 2.27
C ILE A 162 3.32 -9.10 2.65
N GLU A 163 2.85 -8.77 3.85
CA GLU A 163 2.52 -7.39 4.25
C GLU A 163 3.01 -7.08 5.68
N ASP A 164 3.28 -5.80 5.97
CA ASP A 164 3.74 -5.32 7.29
C ASP A 164 3.06 -3.99 7.66
N PRO A 165 1.87 -4.02 8.28
CA PRO A 165 0.96 -5.16 8.44
C PRO A 165 -0.01 -5.29 7.25
N ILE A 166 -0.97 -6.23 7.33
CA ILE A 166 -2.04 -6.35 6.35
C ILE A 166 -2.98 -5.13 6.44
N GLU A 167 -3.07 -4.34 5.36
CA GLU A 167 -3.85 -3.10 5.29
C GLU A 167 -5.24 -3.29 4.64
N PHE A 168 -5.44 -4.36 3.88
CA PHE A 168 -6.73 -4.70 3.25
C PHE A 168 -6.94 -6.20 3.31
N VAL A 169 -8.15 -6.64 3.67
CA VAL A 169 -8.48 -8.07 3.75
C VAL A 169 -9.21 -8.50 2.48
N HIS A 170 -8.60 -9.42 1.75
CA HIS A 170 -9.19 -10.00 0.55
C HIS A 170 -9.88 -11.33 0.89
N GLN A 171 -11.17 -11.43 0.57
CA GLN A 171 -11.90 -12.70 0.61
C GLN A 171 -11.70 -13.47 -0.69
N ASP A 172 -11.82 -14.79 -0.64
CA ASP A 172 -11.82 -15.62 -1.84
C ASP A 172 -13.06 -15.33 -2.71
N ILE A 173 -12.86 -15.03 -4.00
CA ILE A 173 -13.95 -14.79 -4.97
C ILE A 173 -13.83 -15.77 -6.14
N LYS A 174 -12.93 -15.50 -7.11
CA LYS A 174 -12.54 -16.47 -8.14
C LYS A 174 -11.13 -16.98 -7.95
N SER A 175 -10.28 -16.21 -7.29
CA SER A 175 -8.93 -16.60 -6.89
C SER A 175 -8.92 -17.05 -5.43
N SER A 176 -7.95 -17.89 -5.06
CA SER A 176 -7.62 -18.16 -3.66
C SER A 176 -6.61 -17.11 -3.20
N VAL A 177 -6.86 -16.47 -2.06
CA VAL A 177 -6.01 -15.40 -1.52
C VAL A 177 -5.43 -15.80 -0.16
N SER A 178 -4.11 -15.94 -0.11
CA SER A 178 -3.34 -16.21 1.11
C SER A 178 -2.56 -14.96 1.53
N GLN A 179 -2.96 -14.33 2.63
CA GLN A 179 -2.27 -13.13 3.14
C GLN A 179 -1.39 -13.48 4.36
N ARG A 180 -0.14 -13.03 4.36
CA ARG A 180 0.84 -13.28 5.43
C ARG A 180 1.36 -11.96 5.99
N GLU A 181 1.22 -11.78 7.29
CA GLU A 181 1.73 -10.61 8.03
C GLU A 181 3.14 -10.87 8.58
N ILE A 182 4.05 -9.91 8.40
CA ILE A 182 5.37 -9.91 9.05
C ILE A 182 5.18 -9.83 10.57
N GLY A 183 5.87 -10.71 11.30
CA GLY A 183 5.70 -10.92 12.74
C GLY A 183 4.83 -12.16 13.02
N PRO A 184 3.50 -12.09 12.96
CA PRO A 184 2.62 -13.21 13.29
C PRO A 184 2.78 -14.45 12.38
N ASP A 185 2.89 -14.26 11.06
CA ASP A 185 2.86 -15.38 10.09
C ASP A 185 4.23 -15.73 9.51
N THR A 186 5.20 -14.82 9.61
CA THR A 186 6.54 -14.96 9.04
C THR A 186 7.52 -13.95 9.65
N GLY A 187 8.82 -14.26 9.67
CA GLY A 187 9.83 -13.41 10.31
C GLY A 187 10.16 -12.12 9.56
N ASP A 188 10.35 -12.20 8.24
CA ASP A 188 10.67 -11.05 7.38
C ASP A 188 10.20 -11.28 5.93
N PHE A 189 10.32 -10.24 5.09
CA PHE A 189 9.92 -10.26 3.68
C PHE A 189 10.72 -11.27 2.86
N ALA A 190 12.04 -11.36 3.03
CA ALA A 190 12.90 -12.21 2.22
C ALA A 190 12.63 -13.70 2.48
N ILE A 191 12.48 -14.10 3.74
CA ILE A 191 12.09 -15.45 4.17
C ILE A 191 10.71 -15.80 3.62
N ALA A 192 9.74 -14.89 3.77
CA ALA A 192 8.38 -15.09 3.30
C ALA A 192 8.33 -15.27 1.78
N LEU A 193 9.04 -14.43 1.04
CA LEU A 193 9.08 -14.44 -0.42
C LEU A 193 9.81 -15.67 -0.95
N ARG A 194 10.92 -16.11 -0.32
CA ARG A 194 11.58 -17.39 -0.65
C ARG A 194 10.69 -18.60 -0.40
N ALA A 195 9.85 -18.55 0.63
CA ALA A 195 8.87 -19.60 0.91
C ALA A 195 7.74 -19.58 -0.13
N ALA A 196 7.26 -18.39 -0.52
CA ALA A 196 6.18 -18.20 -1.49
C ALA A 196 6.46 -18.94 -2.81
N LEU A 197 7.70 -18.95 -3.30
CA LEU A 197 8.08 -19.68 -4.52
C LEU A 197 7.84 -21.20 -4.49
N ARG A 198 7.57 -21.78 -3.31
CA ARG A 198 7.21 -23.21 -3.15
C ARG A 198 5.76 -23.42 -2.70
N GLN A 199 4.96 -22.36 -2.68
CA GLN A 199 3.56 -22.36 -2.25
C GLN A 199 2.60 -22.34 -3.44
N ASP A 200 3.09 -22.63 -4.65
CA ASP A 200 2.33 -22.61 -5.91
C ASP A 200 1.54 -21.30 -6.15
N PRO A 201 2.12 -20.09 -5.94
CA PRO A 201 1.44 -18.85 -6.26
C PRO A 201 1.50 -18.59 -7.77
N ASP A 202 0.44 -17.97 -8.31
CA ASP A 202 0.53 -17.33 -9.62
C ASP A 202 0.95 -15.86 -9.49
N ILE A 203 0.48 -15.21 -8.41
CA ILE A 203 0.64 -13.78 -8.16
C ILE A 203 1.18 -13.60 -6.74
N ILE A 204 2.23 -12.79 -6.62
CA ILE A 204 2.87 -12.49 -5.34
C ILE A 204 2.85 -10.98 -5.10
N LEU A 205 2.21 -10.55 -4.02
CA LEU A 205 2.33 -9.18 -3.52
C LEU A 205 3.36 -9.14 -2.40
N VAL A 206 4.39 -8.32 -2.55
CA VAL A 206 5.36 -8.01 -1.49
C VAL A 206 5.17 -6.56 -1.08
N GLY A 207 4.83 -6.30 0.18
CA GLY A 207 4.44 -4.98 0.66
C GLY A 207 5.38 -3.85 0.24
N GLU A 208 6.64 -3.90 0.65
CA GLU A 208 7.66 -2.90 0.28
C GLU A 208 9.01 -3.56 0.00
N ILE A 209 9.66 -3.13 -1.07
CA ILE A 209 11.06 -3.48 -1.33
C ILE A 209 11.97 -2.48 -0.61
N ARG A 210 12.69 -2.95 0.41
CA ARG A 210 13.63 -2.12 1.20
C ARG A 210 15.10 -2.43 0.95
N ASP A 211 15.39 -3.68 0.60
CA ASP A 211 16.76 -4.21 0.53
C ASP A 211 17.01 -5.01 -0.75
N ARG A 212 18.30 -5.26 -1.00
CA ARG A 212 18.81 -6.01 -2.14
C ARG A 212 18.26 -7.44 -2.20
N GLU A 213 18.19 -8.13 -1.07
CA GLU A 213 17.76 -9.53 -1.02
C GLU A 213 16.32 -9.66 -1.53
N THR A 214 15.44 -8.79 -1.05
CA THR A 214 14.03 -8.75 -1.44
C THR A 214 13.87 -8.43 -2.93
N VAL A 215 14.61 -7.47 -3.49
CA VAL A 215 14.60 -7.20 -4.95
C VAL A 215 15.03 -8.42 -5.74
N ASP A 216 16.14 -9.04 -5.35
CA ASP A 216 16.73 -10.14 -6.11
C ASP A 216 15.77 -11.34 -6.20
N ILE A 217 15.10 -11.67 -5.09
CA ILE A 217 14.10 -12.74 -5.06
C ILE A 217 12.85 -12.33 -5.86
N ALA A 218 12.40 -11.07 -5.78
CA ALA A 218 11.25 -10.59 -6.55
C ALA A 218 11.51 -10.64 -8.06
N LEU A 219 12.72 -10.27 -8.50
CA LEU A 219 13.12 -10.41 -9.90
C LEU A 219 13.17 -11.88 -10.33
N LYS A 220 13.72 -12.78 -9.50
CA LYS A 220 13.70 -14.23 -9.78
C LYS A 220 12.28 -14.77 -9.92
N ALA A 221 11.36 -14.33 -9.06
CA ALA A 221 9.96 -14.71 -9.13
C ALA A 221 9.31 -14.24 -10.46
N ALA A 222 9.54 -12.98 -10.84
CA ALA A 222 9.07 -12.42 -12.10
C ALA A 222 9.64 -13.17 -13.33
N GLU A 223 10.94 -13.47 -13.33
CA GLU A 223 11.65 -14.22 -14.38
C GLU A 223 11.14 -15.66 -14.53
N THR A 224 10.69 -16.26 -13.42
CA THR A 224 10.15 -17.63 -13.39
C THR A 224 8.66 -17.71 -13.69
N GLY A 225 8.05 -16.62 -14.16
CA GLY A 225 6.68 -16.62 -14.68
C GLY A 225 5.60 -16.20 -13.69
N HIS A 226 5.97 -15.70 -12.52
CA HIS A 226 5.02 -15.14 -11.55
C HIS A 226 4.72 -13.67 -11.89
N LEU A 227 3.51 -13.20 -11.57
CA LEU A 227 3.25 -11.77 -11.50
C LEU A 227 3.58 -11.27 -10.10
N VAL A 228 4.55 -10.38 -9.99
CA VAL A 228 4.99 -9.80 -8.73
C VAL A 228 4.52 -8.35 -8.65
N LEU A 229 3.86 -8.00 -7.55
CA LEU A 229 3.50 -6.63 -7.23
C LEU A 229 4.28 -6.16 -6.02
N SER A 230 4.74 -4.92 -6.03
CA SER A 230 5.38 -4.33 -4.84
C SER A 230 5.34 -2.81 -4.81
N THR A 231 5.89 -2.23 -3.74
CA THR A 231 6.01 -0.78 -3.58
C THR A 231 7.44 -0.32 -3.31
N LEU A 232 7.72 0.91 -3.76
CA LEU A 232 8.90 1.69 -3.40
C LEU A 232 8.51 3.12 -3.02
N HIS A 233 9.39 3.81 -2.30
CA HIS A 233 9.22 5.19 -1.85
C HIS A 233 9.85 6.23 -2.81
N THR A 234 9.80 5.96 -4.11
CA THR A 234 10.27 6.84 -5.18
C THR A 234 9.15 7.72 -5.73
N THR A 235 9.49 8.81 -6.41
CA THR A 235 8.53 9.85 -6.80
C THR A 235 8.07 9.79 -8.25
N ASP A 236 8.76 9.04 -9.09
CA ASP A 236 8.54 8.91 -10.54
C ASP A 236 9.19 7.63 -11.08
N ALA A 237 8.88 7.26 -12.33
CA ALA A 237 9.34 6.04 -12.97
C ALA A 237 10.86 5.98 -13.19
N PRO A 238 11.55 7.00 -13.74
CA PRO A 238 13.00 6.97 -13.90
C PRO A 238 13.76 6.79 -12.58
N LYS A 239 13.36 7.51 -11.51
CA LYS A 239 13.96 7.33 -10.19
C LYS A 239 13.68 5.95 -9.60
N THR A 240 12.51 5.36 -9.89
CA THR A 240 12.18 4.00 -9.46
C THR A 240 13.14 2.98 -10.07
N VAL A 241 13.40 3.08 -11.38
CA VAL A 241 14.38 2.23 -12.07
C VAL A 241 15.78 2.38 -11.45
N ASN A 242 16.26 3.62 -11.31
CA ASN A 242 17.56 3.90 -10.71
C ASN A 242 17.65 3.44 -9.25
N ARG A 243 16.58 3.57 -8.47
CA ARG A 243 16.55 3.11 -7.07
C ARG A 243 16.67 1.59 -6.97
N LEU A 244 15.97 0.84 -7.82
CA LEU A 244 16.05 -0.63 -7.84
C LEU A 244 17.47 -1.10 -8.15
N ILE A 245 18.08 -0.54 -9.18
CA ILE A 245 19.44 -0.89 -9.61
C ILE A 245 20.46 -0.46 -8.54
N GLY A 246 20.29 0.73 -7.96
CA GLY A 246 21.17 1.28 -6.93
C GLY A 246 21.13 0.57 -5.57
N LEU A 247 20.26 -0.43 -5.37
CA LEU A 247 20.32 -1.33 -4.20
C LEU A 247 21.44 -2.38 -4.34
N PHE A 248 22.03 -2.53 -5.53
CA PHE A 248 23.09 -3.49 -5.82
C PHE A 248 24.47 -2.82 -5.90
N PRO A 249 25.55 -3.55 -5.56
CA PRO A 249 26.93 -3.11 -5.78
C PRO A 249 27.19 -2.80 -7.26
N MET A 250 28.10 -1.86 -7.53
CA MET A 250 28.40 -1.36 -8.88
C MET A 250 28.73 -2.47 -9.88
N GLU A 251 29.45 -3.50 -9.44
CA GLU A 251 29.83 -4.67 -10.24
C GLU A 251 28.63 -5.52 -10.71
N GLU A 252 27.50 -5.46 -10.02
CA GLU A 252 26.28 -6.22 -10.34
C GLU A 252 25.23 -5.38 -11.09
N GLN A 253 25.35 -4.05 -11.10
CA GLN A 253 24.31 -3.16 -11.61
C GLN A 253 24.00 -3.40 -13.08
N ASN A 254 24.99 -3.69 -13.92
CA ASN A 254 24.76 -3.99 -15.33
C ASN A 254 23.90 -5.26 -15.51
N VAL A 255 24.16 -6.30 -14.72
CA VAL A 255 23.38 -7.55 -14.77
C VAL A 255 21.96 -7.30 -14.28
N VAL A 256 21.81 -6.60 -13.15
CA VAL A 256 20.49 -6.28 -12.57
C VAL A 256 19.67 -5.39 -13.50
N ARG A 257 20.31 -4.42 -14.16
CA ARG A 257 19.67 -3.54 -15.14
C ARG A 257 19.02 -4.34 -16.28
N MET A 258 19.71 -5.35 -16.80
CA MET A 258 19.15 -6.26 -17.79
C MET A 258 17.94 -7.04 -17.26
N ARG A 259 18.05 -7.58 -16.05
CA ARG A 259 16.96 -8.33 -15.38
C ARG A 259 15.73 -7.47 -15.11
N VAL A 260 15.93 -6.24 -14.65
CA VAL A 260 14.86 -5.25 -14.46
C VAL A 260 14.20 -4.92 -15.80
N ALA A 261 14.99 -4.67 -16.85
CA ALA A 261 14.45 -4.36 -18.17
C ALA A 261 13.59 -5.48 -18.75
N GLU A 262 13.92 -6.74 -18.46
CA GLU A 262 13.18 -7.91 -18.97
C GLU A 262 11.96 -8.27 -18.10
N SER A 263 12.02 -7.99 -16.80
CA SER A 263 10.98 -8.39 -15.85
C SER A 263 9.91 -7.32 -15.63
N LEU A 264 10.28 -6.03 -15.67
CA LEU A 264 9.38 -4.92 -15.34
C LEU A 264 8.26 -4.78 -16.37
N GLN A 265 7.01 -4.76 -15.91
CA GLN A 265 5.83 -4.55 -16.75
C GLN A 265 5.30 -3.12 -16.66
N SER A 266 5.30 -2.54 -15.46
CA SER A 266 4.84 -1.16 -15.26
C SER A 266 5.32 -0.55 -13.95
N ILE A 267 5.34 0.79 -13.93
CA ILE A 267 5.52 1.61 -12.72
C ILE A 267 4.35 2.60 -12.65
N ILE A 268 3.66 2.62 -11.51
CA ILE A 268 2.57 3.55 -11.20
C ILE A 268 3.02 4.44 -10.05
N SER A 269 3.42 5.68 -10.34
CA SER A 269 3.88 6.63 -9.32
C SER A 269 2.71 7.51 -8.88
N GLN A 270 2.51 7.71 -7.58
CA GLN A 270 1.29 8.34 -7.04
C GLN A 270 1.54 9.53 -6.11
N ARG A 271 0.64 10.51 -6.17
CA ARG A 271 0.52 11.66 -5.28
C ARG A 271 -0.95 11.83 -4.88
N LEU A 272 -1.22 12.18 -3.62
CA LEU A 272 -2.57 12.56 -3.18
C LEU A 272 -2.68 14.06 -3.02
N LEU A 273 -3.62 14.66 -3.76
CA LEU A 273 -3.82 16.10 -3.84
C LEU A 273 -5.14 16.49 -3.16
N PRO A 274 -5.21 17.64 -2.46
CA PRO A 274 -6.48 18.13 -1.94
C PRO A 274 -7.44 18.45 -3.10
N LYS A 275 -8.69 17.98 -3.00
CA LYS A 275 -9.73 18.30 -3.96
C LYS A 275 -10.16 19.77 -3.84
N LYS A 276 -10.60 20.35 -4.96
CA LYS A 276 -11.09 21.74 -5.03
C LYS A 276 -12.27 22.00 -4.08
N ASP A 277 -13.14 21.00 -3.88
CA ASP A 277 -14.30 21.09 -2.99
C ASP A 277 -13.97 20.98 -1.49
N GLY A 278 -12.69 20.76 -1.15
CA GLY A 278 -12.22 20.56 0.22
C GLY A 278 -12.61 19.23 0.84
N LYS A 279 -13.27 18.33 0.11
CA LYS A 279 -13.77 17.04 0.61
C LYS A 279 -12.90 15.89 0.13
N GLY A 280 -11.83 15.63 0.89
CA GLY A 280 -10.94 14.51 0.65
C GLY A 280 -9.83 14.82 -0.35
N ARG A 281 -9.32 13.78 -1.01
CA ARG A 281 -8.13 13.85 -1.87
C ARG A 281 -8.36 13.15 -3.21
N ALA A 282 -7.72 13.65 -4.26
CA ALA A 282 -7.65 13.04 -5.59
C ALA A 282 -6.28 12.41 -5.81
N VAL A 283 -6.24 11.29 -6.53
CA VAL A 283 -4.99 10.65 -6.93
C VAL A 283 -4.49 11.32 -8.21
N ALA A 284 -3.27 11.87 -8.18
CA ALA A 284 -2.50 12.11 -9.38
C ALA A 284 -1.54 10.94 -9.56
N ALA A 285 -1.53 10.38 -10.76
CA ALA A 285 -0.77 9.19 -11.11
C ALA A 285 0.04 9.42 -12.40
N GLU A 286 1.31 9.07 -12.36
CA GLU A 286 2.14 8.81 -13.53
C GLU A 286 2.15 7.30 -13.78
N VAL A 287 1.93 6.89 -15.03
CA VAL A 287 1.83 5.47 -15.40
C VAL A 287 2.79 5.19 -16.55
N MET A 288 3.75 4.32 -16.28
CA MET A 288 4.73 3.82 -17.24
C MET A 288 4.42 2.36 -17.55
N VAL A 289 4.28 2.02 -18.82
CA VAL A 289 4.13 0.64 -19.30
C VAL A 289 5.38 0.25 -20.07
N THR A 290 5.92 -0.94 -19.82
CA THR A 290 7.19 -1.35 -20.43
C THR A 290 7.00 -1.76 -21.90
N THR A 291 7.36 -0.86 -22.82
CA THR A 291 7.50 -1.14 -24.25
C THR A 291 8.95 -1.46 -24.61
N MET A 292 9.23 -1.90 -25.85
CA MET A 292 10.62 -2.14 -26.29
C MET A 292 11.52 -0.90 -26.15
N SER A 293 11.00 0.30 -26.41
CA SER A 293 11.76 1.54 -26.20
C SER A 293 12.08 1.76 -24.73
N ILE A 294 11.14 1.50 -23.82
CA ILE A 294 11.40 1.57 -22.38
C ILE A 294 12.43 0.53 -21.96
N VAL A 295 12.36 -0.70 -22.48
CA VAL A 295 13.39 -1.73 -22.24
C VAL A 295 14.77 -1.21 -22.62
N GLU A 296 14.92 -0.57 -23.78
CA GLU A 296 16.20 0.05 -24.18
C GLU A 296 16.64 1.17 -23.24
N CYS A 297 15.72 2.04 -22.82
CA CYS A 297 16.02 3.10 -21.85
C CYS A 297 16.44 2.55 -20.48
N ILE A 298 15.91 1.41 -20.07
CA ILE A 298 16.33 0.75 -18.84
C ILE A 298 17.70 0.11 -19.05
N LYS A 299 17.96 -0.57 -20.18
CA LYS A 299 19.25 -1.25 -20.44
C LYS A 299 20.44 -0.31 -20.52
N VAL A 300 20.25 0.91 -21.01
CA VAL A 300 21.30 1.93 -21.15
C VAL A 300 21.11 3.02 -20.11
N GLU A 301 22.04 3.17 -19.17
CA GLU A 301 21.91 4.10 -18.04
C GLU A 301 21.67 5.54 -18.48
N GLU A 302 22.39 5.99 -19.49
CA GLU A 302 22.30 7.35 -20.03
C GLU A 302 20.94 7.65 -20.65
N LYS A 303 20.20 6.61 -21.07
CA LYS A 303 18.86 6.71 -21.65
C LYS A 303 17.74 6.60 -20.63
N THR A 304 18.01 6.23 -19.37
CA THR A 304 16.97 6.11 -18.34
C THR A 304 16.15 7.40 -18.16
N PRO A 305 16.71 8.63 -18.26
CA PRO A 305 15.92 9.85 -18.26
C PRO A 305 14.92 9.98 -19.42
N GLU A 306 15.20 9.37 -20.58
CA GLU A 306 14.35 9.41 -21.78
C GLU A 306 13.01 8.66 -21.58
N ILE A 307 12.88 7.84 -20.54
CA ILE A 307 11.62 7.20 -20.14
C ILE A 307 10.49 8.22 -20.03
N HIS A 308 10.78 9.42 -19.53
CA HIS A 308 9.78 10.48 -19.40
C HIS A 308 9.17 10.88 -20.75
N GLU A 309 10.01 11.11 -21.76
CA GLU A 309 9.56 11.48 -23.10
C GLU A 309 8.77 10.34 -23.77
N HIS A 310 9.19 9.10 -23.57
CA HIS A 310 8.46 7.94 -24.06
C HIS A 310 7.09 7.77 -23.40
N MET A 311 6.95 8.06 -22.10
CA MET A 311 5.65 8.07 -21.43
C MET A 311 4.73 9.14 -22.00
N GLU A 312 5.24 10.36 -22.17
CA GLU A 312 4.47 11.49 -22.68
C GLU A 312 3.88 11.19 -24.06
N LYS A 313 4.69 10.63 -24.97
CA LYS A 313 4.29 10.23 -26.32
C LYS A 313 3.46 8.94 -26.35
N GLY A 314 3.60 8.09 -25.33
CA GLY A 314 2.97 6.78 -25.23
C GLY A 314 1.51 6.81 -24.76
N ARG A 315 0.96 8.00 -24.50
CA ARG A 315 -0.37 8.18 -23.89
C ARG A 315 -1.51 7.55 -24.68
N ASP A 316 -1.65 7.92 -25.95
CA ASP A 316 -2.78 7.46 -26.76
C ASP A 316 -2.69 5.97 -27.12
N MET A 317 -1.47 5.47 -27.35
CA MET A 317 -1.25 4.11 -27.84
C MET A 317 -1.19 3.06 -26.72
N TYR A 318 -0.55 3.41 -25.59
CA TYR A 318 -0.25 2.46 -24.51
C TYR A 318 -0.92 2.82 -23.19
N GLY A 319 -1.68 3.92 -23.14
CA GLY A 319 -2.29 4.42 -21.91
C GLY A 319 -1.26 4.94 -20.90
N MET A 320 -0.03 5.22 -21.32
CA MET A 320 0.97 5.84 -20.45
C MET A 320 0.56 7.27 -20.10
N GLN A 321 1.12 7.83 -19.04
CA GLN A 321 0.90 9.24 -18.73
C GLN A 321 1.97 9.75 -17.78
N THR A 322 2.44 10.98 -18.02
CA THR A 322 3.25 11.71 -17.05
C THR A 322 2.38 12.29 -15.94
N PHE A 323 2.99 12.70 -14.82
CA PHE A 323 2.26 13.47 -13.80
C PHE A 323 1.62 14.72 -14.39
N ASP A 324 2.36 15.48 -15.20
CA ASP A 324 1.92 16.77 -15.73
C ASP A 324 0.72 16.62 -16.69
N GLN A 325 0.69 15.54 -17.49
CA GLN A 325 -0.47 15.19 -18.30
C GLN A 325 -1.71 14.91 -17.44
N HIS A 326 -1.57 14.08 -16.40
CA HIS A 326 -2.72 13.74 -15.55
C HIS A 326 -3.16 14.91 -14.65
N LEU A 327 -2.24 15.75 -14.18
CA LEU A 327 -2.55 16.98 -13.46
C LEU A 327 -3.35 17.94 -14.33
N SER A 328 -3.03 18.03 -15.62
CA SER A 328 -3.80 18.82 -16.59
C SER A 328 -5.22 18.30 -16.73
N ASP A 329 -5.40 16.98 -16.81
CA ASP A 329 -6.74 16.37 -16.86
C ASP A 329 -7.55 16.66 -15.59
N LEU A 330 -6.94 16.48 -14.40
CA LEU A 330 -7.59 16.73 -13.12
C LEU A 330 -8.00 18.19 -12.96
N TYR A 331 -7.16 19.12 -13.42
CA TYR A 331 -7.48 20.55 -13.43
C TYR A 331 -8.63 20.87 -14.41
N ARG A 332 -8.56 20.35 -15.64
CA ARG A 332 -9.60 20.55 -16.66
C ARG A 332 -10.94 19.94 -16.26
N ALA A 333 -10.93 18.82 -15.53
CA ALA A 333 -12.11 18.18 -14.96
C ALA A 333 -12.63 18.87 -13.68
N ASP A 334 -12.05 20.02 -13.30
CA ASP A 334 -12.39 20.81 -12.12
C ASP A 334 -12.23 20.07 -10.77
N VAL A 335 -11.39 19.03 -10.73
CA VAL A 335 -11.15 18.21 -9.54
C VAL A 335 -10.20 18.88 -8.56
N ILE A 336 -9.20 19.61 -9.07
CA ILE A 336 -8.18 20.32 -8.30
C ILE A 336 -8.05 21.77 -8.76
N THR A 337 -7.54 22.65 -7.89
CA THR A 337 -7.26 24.04 -8.27
C THR A 337 -5.97 24.15 -9.10
N LEU A 338 -5.83 25.23 -9.86
CA LEU A 338 -4.58 25.53 -10.60
C LEU A 338 -3.36 25.60 -9.66
N GLU A 339 -3.54 26.19 -8.47
CA GLU A 339 -2.48 26.28 -7.46
C GLU A 339 -2.01 24.89 -7.00
N VAL A 340 -2.96 24.00 -6.71
CA VAL A 340 -2.66 22.62 -6.32
C VAL A 340 -1.95 21.89 -7.46
N ALA A 341 -2.46 22.01 -8.69
CA ALA A 341 -1.84 21.39 -9.87
C ALA A 341 -0.40 21.87 -10.08
N LYS A 342 -0.15 23.19 -10.05
CA LYS A 342 1.20 23.76 -10.18
C LYS A 342 2.15 23.30 -9.08
N SER A 343 1.68 23.25 -7.83
CA SER A 343 2.51 22.80 -6.70
C SER A 343 2.92 21.33 -6.81
N ALA A 344 2.12 20.53 -7.52
CA ALA A 344 2.32 19.11 -7.71
C ALA A 344 2.96 18.76 -9.06
N ALA A 345 3.19 19.72 -9.96
CA ALA A 345 3.81 19.50 -11.26
C ALA A 345 5.31 19.20 -11.14
N SER A 346 5.85 18.45 -12.09
CA SER A 346 7.30 18.19 -12.16
C SER A 346 8.08 19.47 -12.44
N ASN A 347 7.56 20.34 -13.32
CA ASN A 347 8.01 21.71 -13.49
C ASN A 347 6.81 22.68 -13.49
N PRO A 348 6.59 23.47 -12.42
CA PRO A 348 5.44 24.37 -12.33
C PRO A 348 5.34 25.41 -13.46
N SER A 349 6.49 25.88 -13.97
CA SER A 349 6.53 26.93 -15.00
C SER A 349 6.18 26.38 -16.39
N ASP A 350 6.63 25.17 -16.69
CA ASP A 350 6.33 24.51 -17.98
C ASP A 350 4.90 23.98 -17.98
N PHE A 351 4.44 23.46 -16.84
CA PHE A 351 3.05 23.03 -16.65
C PHE A 351 2.04 24.15 -16.89
N GLU A 352 2.23 25.32 -16.26
CA GLU A 352 1.33 26.47 -16.47
C GLU A 352 1.35 26.93 -17.92
N ARG A 353 2.53 26.89 -18.57
CA ARG A 353 2.65 27.22 -19.99
C ARG A 353 1.83 26.25 -20.84
N ALA A 354 1.98 24.94 -20.63
CA ALA A 354 1.27 23.92 -21.40
C ALA A 354 -0.25 24.08 -21.33
N LEU A 355 -0.79 24.45 -20.16
CA LEU A 355 -2.23 24.71 -19.99
C LEU A 355 -2.78 25.87 -20.82
N HIS A 356 -1.94 26.80 -21.27
CA HIS A 356 -2.36 27.95 -22.09
C HIS A 356 -2.29 27.69 -23.59
N PHE A 357 -1.57 26.66 -24.04
CA PHE A 357 -1.29 26.37 -25.46
C PHE A 357 -2.05 25.15 -26.00
N GLU A 358 -2.75 24.42 -25.14
CA GLU A 358 -3.72 23.36 -25.47
C GLU A 358 -5.15 23.83 -25.22
#